data_AF-A0A920I905-F1
#
_entry.id   AF-A0A920I905-F1
#
_cell.length_a   1.000
_cell.length_b   1.000
_cell.length_c   1.000
_cell.angle_alpha   90.00
_cell.angle_beta   90.00
_cell.angle_gamma   90.00
#
_symmetry.space_group_name_H-M   'P 1'
#
loop_
_entity.id
_entity.type
_entity.pdbx_description
1 polymer ?
#
loop_
_entity_poly.entity_id
_entity_poly.type
_entity_poly.pdbx_seq_one_letter_code
_entity_poly.pdbx_strand_id
1 'polypeptide(L)' 'MNQLDKCPVMHGSATSNSSTIRTNKDWWPNQLNIGILHQYDRRSSPVSAGFSYRDEFKN' A
#
# COMPACT_ATOMS: atom_id res chain seq x y z
N MET A 1 4.35 18.31 -13.75
CA MET A 1 4.48 17.16 -12.82
C MET A 1 5.05 17.72 -11.53
N ASN A 2 4.20 17.96 -10.54
CA ASN A 2 4.57 18.72 -9.34
C ASN A 2 5.46 17.88 -8.42
N GLN A 3 6.61 18.45 -8.04
CA GLN A 3 7.64 17.85 -7.19
C GLN A 3 7.23 17.77 -5.70
N LEU A 4 5.93 17.88 -5.37
CA LEU A 4 5.46 18.11 -4.01
C LEU A 4 5.44 16.85 -3.11
N ASP A 5 5.63 15.66 -3.68
CA ASP A 5 5.44 14.39 -2.95
C ASP A 5 6.73 13.58 -2.72
N LYS A 6 7.92 14.15 -2.99
CA LYS A 6 9.19 13.44 -2.80
C LYS A 6 9.88 13.87 -1.51
N CYS A 7 9.93 12.96 -0.54
CA CYS A 7 10.69 13.13 0.70
C CYS A 7 12.16 13.46 0.36
N PRO A 8 12.69 14.64 0.72
CA PRO A 8 13.97 15.14 0.24
C PRO A 8 15.20 14.47 0.86
N VAL A 9 15.00 13.64 1.90
CA VAL A 9 16.08 12.93 2.61
C VAL A 9 15.78 11.43 2.59
N MET A 10 16.67 10.65 1.96
CA MET A 10 16.57 9.18 1.94
C MET A 10 17.07 8.59 3.26
N HIS A 11 16.15 8.15 4.13
CA HIS A 11 16.48 7.25 5.24
C HIS A 11 16.58 5.81 4.71
N GLY A 12 17.69 5.12 5.00
CA GLY A 12 18.03 3.82 4.41
C GLY A 12 17.33 2.61 5.04
N SER A 13 17.07 1.60 4.18
CA SER A 13 16.41 0.29 4.37
C SER A 13 14.86 0.35 4.38
N ALA A 14 14.10 -0.23 3.44
CA ALA A 14 14.28 -1.53 2.77
C ALA A 14 14.56 -1.45 1.25
N THR A 15 15.30 -2.45 0.77
CA THR A 15 15.74 -2.74 -0.60
C THR A 15 14.78 -2.26 -1.70
N SER A 16 15.21 -1.20 -2.39
CA SER A 16 14.67 -0.60 -3.61
C SER A 16 13.49 -1.31 -4.29
N ASN A 17 12.26 -0.92 -3.95
CA ASN A 17 11.19 -0.87 -4.96
C ASN A 17 11.33 0.46 -5.68
N SER A 18 12.41 0.58 -6.46
CA SER A 18 12.82 1.86 -7.00
C SER A 18 11.71 2.42 -7.87
N SER A 19 11.32 3.67 -7.61
CA SER A 19 10.41 4.44 -8.47
C SER A 19 10.98 4.66 -9.89
N THR A 20 12.16 4.11 -10.19
CA THR A 20 12.76 4.00 -11.53
C THR A 20 12.49 2.68 -12.26
N ILE A 21 11.89 1.65 -11.63
CA ILE A 21 11.52 0.41 -12.33
C ILE A 21 10.15 0.59 -12.95
N ARG A 22 10.06 0.40 -14.28
CA ARG A 22 8.79 0.44 -15.00
C ARG A 22 7.89 -0.69 -14.55
N THR A 23 6.67 -0.34 -14.15
CA THR A 23 5.60 -1.27 -13.75
C THR A 23 4.63 -1.48 -14.92
N ASN A 24 3.74 -2.47 -14.80
CA ASN A 24 2.67 -2.68 -15.79
C ASN A 24 1.79 -1.43 -15.99
N LYS A 25 1.63 -0.59 -14.96
CA LYS A 25 0.88 0.67 -15.05
C LYS A 25 1.57 1.70 -15.94
N ASP A 26 2.91 1.67 -16.00
CA ASP A 26 3.69 2.56 -16.87
C ASP A 26 3.57 2.15 -18.35
N TRP A 27 3.42 0.85 -18.62
CA TRP A 27 3.28 0.31 -19.98
C TRP A 27 1.83 0.34 -20.50
N TRP A 28 0.85 0.06 -19.62
CA TRP A 28 -0.57 0.04 -19.96
C TRP A 28 -1.36 0.96 -19.03
N PRO A 29 -1.33 2.29 -19.28
CA PRO A 29 -1.93 3.27 -18.38
C PRO A 29 -3.46 3.14 -18.25
N ASN A 30 -4.12 2.55 -19.25
CA ASN A 30 -5.58 2.36 -19.28
C ASN A 30 -6.02 0.94 -18.87
N GLN A 31 -5.12 0.11 -18.32
CA GLN A 31 -5.46 -1.22 -17.86
C GLN A 31 -6.38 -1.16 -16.63
N LEU A 32 -7.40 -2.03 -16.59
CA LEU A 32 -8.28 -2.18 -15.42
C LEU A 32 -7.46 -2.50 -14.16
N ASN A 33 -7.57 -1.64 -13.14
CA ASN A 33 -6.84 -1.79 -11.89
C ASN A 33 -7.58 -2.72 -10.91
N ILE A 34 -7.20 -4.01 -10.90
CA ILE A 34 -7.73 -5.00 -9.94
C ILE A 34 -7.07 -4.93 -8.55
N GLY A 35 -6.07 -4.07 -8.36
CA GLY A 35 -5.37 -3.93 -7.08
C GLY A 35 -6.29 -3.52 -5.92
N ILE A 36 -7.43 -2.89 -6.21
CA ILE A 36 -8.47 -2.54 -5.23
C ILE A 36 -9.07 -3.75 -4.52
N LEU A 37 -9.19 -4.88 -5.23
CA LEU A 37 -9.82 -6.08 -4.69
C LEU A 37 -8.93 -6.81 -3.67
N HIS A 38 -7.64 -6.51 -3.68
CA HIS A 38 -6.67 -7.05 -2.73
C HIS A 38 -6.39 -6.09 -1.56
N GLN A 39 -7.03 -4.91 -1.52
CA GLN A 39 -6.89 -3.99 -0.40
C GLN A 39 -7.61 -4.57 0.82
N TYR A 40 -6.96 -4.50 1.99
CA TYR A 40 -7.47 -4.97 3.28
C TYR A 40 -7.62 -6.49 3.43
N ASP A 41 -6.69 -7.28 2.86
CA ASP A 41 -6.62 -8.71 3.15
C ASP A 41 -6.23 -8.96 4.62
N ARG A 42 -6.80 -10.02 5.22
CA ARG A 42 -6.59 -10.44 6.61
C ARG A 42 -5.11 -10.69 6.93
N ARG A 43 -4.31 -11.10 5.94
CA ARG A 43 -2.86 -11.34 6.10
C ARG A 43 -2.07 -10.08 6.43
N SER A 44 -2.55 -8.93 5.99
CA SER A 44 -1.94 -7.63 6.25
C SER A 44 -2.42 -7.00 7.57
N SER A 45 -3.46 -7.58 8.17
CA SER A 45 -4.00 -7.13 9.44
C SER A 45 -3.06 -7.51 10.58
N PRO A 46 -2.64 -6.56 11.44
CA PRO A 46 -1.81 -6.87 12.60
C PRO A 46 -2.62 -7.48 13.75
N VAL A 47 -3.95 -7.42 13.70
CA VAL A 47 -4.84 -7.95 14.74
C VAL A 47 -5.23 -9.40 14.46
N SER A 48 -5.52 -10.16 15.51
CA SER A 48 -5.86 -11.57 15.42
C SER A 48 -7.14 -11.82 14.62
N ALA A 49 -7.30 -13.03 14.07
CA ALA A 49 -8.42 -13.37 13.19
C ALA A 49 -9.81 -13.29 13.85
N GLY A 50 -9.88 -13.26 15.19
CA GLY A 50 -11.11 -13.14 15.97
C GLY A 50 -11.32 -11.76 16.60
N PHE A 51 -10.47 -10.78 16.30
CA PHE A 51 -10.55 -9.46 16.91
C PHE A 51 -11.79 -8.69 16.43
N SER A 52 -12.61 -8.24 17.38
CA SER A 52 -13.82 -7.46 17.12
C SER A 52 -13.69 -6.07 17.73
N TYR A 53 -13.39 -5.08 16.89
CA TYR A 53 -13.26 -3.69 17.34
C TYR A 53 -14.55 -3.19 18.01
N ARG A 54 -15.72 -3.71 17.61
CA ARG A 54 -16.99 -3.34 18.24
C ARG A 54 -17.06 -3.82 19.69
N ASP A 55 -16.58 -5.03 19.99
CA ASP A 55 -16.70 -5.62 21.32
C ASP A 55 -15.74 -4.97 22.32
N GLU A 56 -14.52 -4.63 21.88
CA GLU A 56 -13.52 -3.95 22.72
C GLU A 56 -13.94 -2.55 23.19
N PHE A 57 -14.85 -1.90 22.46
CA PHE A 57 -15.29 -0.52 22.74
C PHE A 57 -16.76 -0.43 23.18
N LYS A 58 -17.40 -1.54 23.51
CA LYS A 58 -18.73 -1.54 24.14
C LYS A 58 -18.58 -1.21 25.62
N ASN A 59 -19.01 0.00 25.99
CA ASN A 59 -19.33 0.38 27.37
C ASN A 59 -20.74 -0.08 27.74
#